data_AF-A0A433SKM3-F1
#
_entry.id   AF-A0A433SKM3-F1
#
_cell.length_a   1.000
_cell.length_b   1.000
_cell.length_c   1.000
_cell.angle_alpha   90.00
_cell.angle_beta   90.00
_cell.angle_gamma   90.00
#
_symmetry.space_group_name_H-M   'P 1'
#
loop_
_entity.id
_entity.type
_entity.pdbx_description
1 polymer ?
#
loop_
_entity_poly.entity_id
_entity_poly.type
_entity_poly.pdbx_seq_one_letter_code
_entity_poly.pdbx_strand_id
1 'polypeptide(L)'
;PSLRSDNLPESRHQLPPTHHSDQGPTSSPVDTRSARGADTSDMCFVHSSSYGYKAYRTTTRGSPFITVFTQKVIELARHKEFRDIIQKIQNHFNKEPLSNNKMTLPDFSVQLMNKWF
;
A
#
# COMPACT_ATOMS: atom_id res chain seq x y z
N PRO A 1 84.20 -12.39 -6.20
CA PRO A 1 84.27 -11.87 -7.59
C PRO A 1 83.16 -10.84 -7.84
N SER A 2 83.32 -9.95 -8.82
CA SER A 2 82.33 -8.92 -9.20
C SER A 2 81.01 -9.57 -9.69
N LEU A 3 79.80 -8.98 -9.62
CA LEU A 3 79.37 -7.63 -10.04
C LEU A 3 78.10 -7.12 -9.30
N ARG A 4 77.91 -5.78 -9.32
CA ARG A 4 76.68 -4.96 -9.65
C ARG A 4 75.32 -5.68 -9.84
N SER A 5 74.13 -5.13 -9.59
CA SER A 5 73.58 -3.79 -9.19
C SER A 5 72.03 -3.93 -9.05
N ASP A 6 71.14 -3.04 -8.57
CA ASP A 6 71.12 -1.86 -7.65
C ASP A 6 69.61 -1.48 -7.41
N ASN A 7 69.31 -0.30 -6.83
CA ASN A 7 67.98 0.39 -6.72
C ASN A 7 66.89 -0.08 -5.72
N LEU A 8 66.87 0.57 -4.54
CA LEU A 8 65.81 1.47 -3.99
C LEU A 8 64.35 0.96 -3.75
N PRO A 9 63.50 1.67 -2.93
CA PRO A 9 62.58 1.00 -1.99
C PRO A 9 61.06 1.33 -2.11
N GLU A 10 60.30 0.83 -1.12
CA GLU A 10 58.90 1.17 -0.76
C GLU A 10 57.80 0.63 -1.73
N SER A 11 56.52 0.45 -1.34
CA SER A 11 55.78 0.92 -0.15
C SER A 11 54.93 -0.16 0.55
N ARG A 12 54.52 0.10 1.80
CA ARG A 12 53.53 -0.71 2.54
C ARG A 12 52.11 -0.14 2.43
N HIS A 13 51.19 -0.84 1.77
CA HIS A 13 49.74 -0.70 1.98
C HIS A 13 49.13 -2.11 1.96
N GLN A 14 48.83 -2.73 3.10
CA GLN A 14 47.59 -2.56 3.89
C GLN A 14 46.32 -2.60 3.02
N LEU A 15 45.63 -3.75 3.06
CA LEU A 15 44.27 -3.91 2.56
C LEU A 15 43.30 -3.12 3.46
N PRO A 16 42.29 -2.42 2.90
CA PRO A 16 41.26 -1.75 3.69
C PRO A 16 40.31 -2.76 4.37
N PRO A 17 39.74 -2.43 5.54
CA PRO A 17 38.85 -3.34 6.27
C PRO A 17 37.47 -3.45 5.62
N THR A 18 36.87 -4.64 5.69
CA THR A 18 35.47 -4.89 5.33
C THR A 18 34.52 -4.27 6.36
N HIS A 19 34.10 -3.03 6.12
CA HIS A 19 32.98 -2.43 6.85
C HIS A 19 31.67 -3.13 6.47
N HIS A 20 31.16 -3.98 7.36
CA HIS A 20 29.74 -4.30 7.41
C HIS A 20 28.98 -3.06 7.90
N SER A 21 28.31 -2.38 6.97
CA SER A 21 27.38 -1.30 7.28
C SER A 21 25.96 -1.87 7.26
N ASP A 22 25.34 -1.99 8.43
CA ASP A 22 23.90 -2.22 8.54
C ASP A 22 23.16 -0.99 7.96
N GLN A 23 22.76 -1.08 6.69
CA GLN A 23 21.82 -0.15 6.09
C GLN A 23 20.42 -0.72 6.17
N GLY A 24 19.54 0.00 6.87
CA GLY A 24 18.09 -0.19 6.78
C GLY A 24 17.58 0.10 5.37
N PRO A 25 16.25 0.02 5.14
CA PRO A 25 15.67 0.16 3.80
C PRO A 25 16.10 1.48 3.16
N THR A 26 16.82 1.37 2.04
CA THR A 26 17.41 2.50 1.32
C THR A 26 16.31 3.43 0.81
N SER A 27 16.20 4.59 1.46
CA SER A 27 15.34 5.68 1.01
C SER A 27 15.93 6.34 -0.24
N SER A 28 15.78 5.68 -1.39
CA SER A 28 16.08 6.27 -2.69
C SER A 28 15.38 7.64 -2.80
N PRO A 29 16.10 8.74 -3.09
CA PRO A 29 15.47 10.03 -3.29
C PRO A 29 14.59 9.94 -4.54
N VAL A 30 13.27 10.01 -4.36
CA VAL A 30 12.32 9.98 -5.47
C VAL A 30 12.44 11.29 -6.23
N ASP A 31 12.98 11.21 -7.46
CA ASP A 31 13.23 12.35 -8.35
C ASP A 31 11.97 13.23 -8.48
N THR A 32 12.00 14.37 -7.78
CA THR A 32 10.79 15.14 -7.46
C THR A 32 10.40 16.09 -8.60
N ARG A 33 10.47 15.60 -9.84
CA ARG A 33 10.32 16.38 -11.09
C ARG A 33 9.27 15.85 -12.07
N SER A 34 8.67 14.70 -11.79
CA SER A 34 7.53 14.16 -12.57
C SER A 34 6.22 14.10 -11.78
N ALA A 35 6.14 14.76 -10.62
CA ALA A 35 4.90 14.99 -9.88
C ALA A 35 4.02 16.08 -10.54
N ARG A 36 3.78 15.96 -11.86
CA ARG A 36 2.54 16.46 -12.44
C ARG A 36 1.45 15.62 -11.81
N GLY A 37 0.80 16.15 -10.78
CA GLY A 37 -0.31 15.46 -10.12
C GLY A 37 -1.30 15.02 -11.19
N ALA A 38 -1.66 13.73 -11.18
CA ALA A 38 -2.78 13.27 -11.98
C ALA A 38 -4.00 14.12 -11.59
N ASP A 39 -4.79 14.53 -12.58
CA ASP A 39 -6.06 15.16 -12.32
C ASP A 39 -6.99 14.09 -11.72
N THR A 40 -6.99 14.02 -10.39
CA THR A 40 -7.73 13.02 -9.61
C THR A 40 -9.13 13.50 -9.24
N SER A 41 -9.57 14.61 -9.84
CA SER A 41 -10.94 15.08 -9.76
C SER A 41 -11.93 14.03 -10.28
N ASP A 42 -13.10 13.99 -9.66
CA ASP A 42 -14.18 13.03 -9.89
C ASP A 42 -13.81 11.54 -9.74
N MET A 43 -12.67 11.21 -9.13
CA MET A 43 -12.29 9.83 -8.82
C MET A 43 -12.94 9.33 -7.52
N CYS A 44 -13.27 8.04 -7.49
CA CYS A 44 -13.88 7.37 -6.34
C CYS A 44 -13.28 5.96 -6.17
N PHE A 45 -12.57 5.73 -5.06
CA PHE A 45 -11.93 4.46 -4.73
C PHE A 45 -12.58 3.84 -3.49
N VAL A 46 -13.03 2.58 -3.61
CA VAL A 46 -13.55 1.79 -2.51
C VAL A 46 -12.68 0.54 -2.34
N HIS A 47 -12.05 0.38 -1.17
CA HIS A 47 -11.16 -0.75 -0.90
C HIS A 47 -11.79 -1.72 0.10
N SER A 48 -11.64 -3.02 -0.10
CA SER A 48 -12.17 -4.05 0.81
C SER A 48 -11.48 -4.09 2.20
N SER A 49 -10.36 -3.39 2.33
CA SER A 49 -9.55 -3.29 3.55
C SER A 49 -8.66 -2.03 3.49
N SER A 50 -8.66 -1.21 4.54
CA SER A 50 -7.69 -0.14 4.79
C SER A 50 -6.27 -0.70 5.01
N TYR A 51 -5.27 0.18 4.97
CA TYR A 51 -3.90 -0.15 5.34
C TYR A 51 -3.83 -0.81 6.74
N GLY A 52 -3.02 -1.86 6.88
CA GLY A 52 -2.91 -2.67 8.10
C GLY A 52 -3.97 -3.77 8.26
N TYR A 53 -5.11 -3.70 7.57
CA TYR A 53 -6.15 -4.74 7.60
C TYR A 53 -5.99 -5.75 6.46
N LYS A 54 -6.57 -6.95 6.63
CA LYS A 54 -6.53 -8.02 5.62
C LYS A 54 -7.84 -8.09 4.84
N ALA A 55 -7.79 -7.95 3.52
CA ALA A 55 -8.89 -8.32 2.64
C ALA A 55 -9.14 -9.84 2.71
N TYR A 56 -10.35 -10.24 3.11
CA TYR A 56 -10.71 -11.66 3.18
C TYR A 56 -11.46 -12.16 1.94
N ARG A 57 -11.18 -13.42 1.60
CA ARG A 57 -11.90 -14.20 0.58
C ARG A 57 -12.05 -15.64 1.07
N THR A 58 -13.20 -16.24 0.76
CA THR A 58 -13.47 -17.67 0.87
C THR A 58 -13.49 -18.28 -0.53
N THR A 59 -13.15 -19.57 -0.66
CA THR A 59 -13.23 -20.29 -1.94
C THR A 59 -14.67 -20.48 -2.40
N THR A 60 -15.60 -20.75 -1.48
CA THR A 60 -16.99 -21.11 -1.77
C THR A 60 -17.96 -19.94 -1.86
N ARG A 61 -17.74 -18.84 -1.11
CA ARG A 61 -18.64 -17.66 -1.08
C ARG A 61 -18.00 -16.37 -1.61
N GLY A 62 -16.76 -16.43 -2.11
CA GLY A 62 -16.04 -15.25 -2.57
C GLY A 62 -15.63 -14.31 -1.43
N SER A 63 -15.54 -13.01 -1.70
CA SER A 63 -15.17 -12.00 -0.69
C SER A 63 -16.40 -11.51 0.08
N PRO A 64 -16.39 -11.54 1.42
CA PRO A 64 -17.48 -10.97 2.23
C PRO A 64 -17.75 -9.49 1.92
N PHE A 65 -16.71 -8.71 1.60
CA PHE A 65 -16.87 -7.32 1.19
C PHE A 65 -17.77 -7.19 -0.04
N ILE A 66 -17.54 -8.00 -1.08
CA ILE A 66 -18.35 -7.99 -2.31
C ILE A 66 -19.79 -8.45 -2.02
N THR A 67 -20.00 -9.42 -1.12
CA THR A 67 -21.35 -9.84 -0.70
C THR A 67 -22.12 -8.69 -0.06
N VAL A 68 -21.53 -8.00 0.91
CA VAL A 68 -22.17 -6.89 1.63
C VAL A 68 -22.33 -5.66 0.74
N PHE A 69 -21.33 -5.36 -0.09
CA PHE A 69 -21.35 -4.26 -1.04
C PHE A 69 -22.50 -4.41 -2.04
N THR A 70 -22.60 -5.57 -2.70
CA THR A 70 -23.68 -5.81 -3.69
C THR A 70 -25.05 -5.82 -3.03
N GLN A 71 -25.20 -6.42 -1.86
CA GLN A 71 -26.44 -6.36 -1.08
C GLN A 71 -26.85 -4.90 -0.78
N LYS A 72 -25.95 -4.07 -0.24
CA LYS A 72 -26.28 -2.68 0.14
C LYS A 72 -26.48 -1.75 -1.05
N VAL A 73 -25.79 -1.96 -2.18
CA VAL A 73 -26.07 -1.23 -3.42
C VAL A 73 -27.47 -1.58 -3.95
N ILE A 74 -27.82 -2.87 -4.03
CA ILE A 74 -29.15 -3.32 -4.50
C ILE A 74 -30.28 -2.80 -3.59
N GLU A 75 -30.05 -2.79 -2.27
CA GLU A 75 -31.00 -2.31 -1.25
C GLU A 75 -31.21 -0.78 -1.32
N LEU A 76 -30.15 0.00 -1.55
CA LEU A 76 -30.15 1.44 -1.26
C LEU A 76 -30.03 2.37 -2.48
N ALA A 77 -29.45 1.95 -3.61
CA ALA A 77 -29.13 2.85 -4.74
C ALA A 77 -30.36 3.56 -5.35
N ARG A 78 -31.57 3.00 -5.20
CA ARG A 78 -32.81 3.66 -5.64
C ARG A 78 -33.17 4.93 -4.87
N HIS A 79 -32.54 5.19 -3.71
CA HIS A 79 -32.96 6.25 -2.79
C HIS A 79 -31.82 6.81 -1.90
N LYS A 80 -30.55 6.53 -2.24
CA LYS A 80 -29.37 6.98 -1.48
C LYS A 80 -28.22 7.34 -2.40
N GLU A 81 -27.51 8.41 -2.03
CA GLU A 81 -26.22 8.78 -2.62
C GLU A 81 -25.20 7.67 -2.33
N PHE A 82 -24.33 7.34 -3.29
CA PHE A 82 -23.35 6.26 -3.18
C PHE A 82 -22.50 6.35 -1.90
N ARG A 83 -22.16 7.57 -1.47
CA ARG A 83 -21.43 7.85 -0.21
C ARG A 83 -22.17 7.36 1.04
N ASP A 84 -23.49 7.48 1.10
CA ASP A 84 -24.31 6.93 2.21
C ASP A 84 -24.24 5.40 2.20
N ILE A 85 -24.27 4.78 1.01
CA ILE A 85 -24.22 3.33 0.85
C ILE A 85 -22.87 2.78 1.34
N ILE A 86 -21.75 3.43 0.99
CA ILE A 86 -20.42 3.04 1.49
C ILE A 86 -20.34 3.21 3.01
N GLN A 87 -20.88 4.29 3.59
CA GLN A 87 -20.96 4.43 5.05
C GLN A 87 -21.77 3.30 5.70
N LYS A 88 -22.87 2.83 5.09
CA LYS A 88 -23.63 1.66 5.60
C LYS A 88 -22.82 0.37 5.52
N ILE A 89 -22.01 0.18 4.47
CA ILE A 89 -21.11 -0.96 4.33
C ILE A 89 -20.02 -0.94 5.41
N GLN A 90 -19.33 0.19 5.61
CA GLN A 90 -18.33 0.35 6.68
C GLN A 90 -18.95 0.10 8.07
N ASN A 91 -20.15 0.62 8.32
CA ASN A 91 -20.88 0.40 9.58
C ASN A 91 -21.28 -1.06 9.83
N HIS A 92 -21.48 -1.87 8.78
CA HIS A 92 -21.71 -3.31 8.93
C HIS A 92 -20.42 -4.02 9.36
N PHE A 93 -19.30 -3.80 8.65
CA PHE A 93 -18.01 -4.43 9.00
C PHE A 93 -17.46 -4.03 10.39
N ASN A 94 -17.79 -2.83 10.86
CA ASN A 94 -17.44 -2.38 12.22
C ASN A 94 -18.30 -3.02 13.33
N LYS A 95 -19.44 -3.66 13.00
CA LYS A 95 -20.38 -4.25 13.97
C LYS A 95 -20.47 -5.76 13.90
N GLU A 96 -20.32 -6.32 12.71
CA GLU A 96 -20.48 -7.73 12.40
C GLU A 96 -19.10 -8.32 12.02
N PRO A 97 -18.31 -8.81 13.00
CA PRO A 97 -17.03 -9.43 12.71
C PRO A 97 -17.21 -10.71 11.86
N LEU A 98 -16.25 -10.95 10.97
CA LEU A 98 -16.22 -12.14 10.14
C LEU A 98 -15.92 -13.39 10.98
N SER A 99 -16.28 -14.55 10.43
CA SER A 99 -16.12 -15.85 11.08
C SER A 99 -14.72 -16.06 11.67
N ASN A 100 -14.69 -16.61 12.89
CA ASN A 100 -13.51 -16.81 13.72
C ASN A 100 -12.86 -15.46 14.16
N ASN A 101 -13.70 -14.50 14.57
CA ASN A 101 -13.33 -13.17 15.06
C ASN A 101 -12.37 -12.38 14.14
N LYS A 102 -12.53 -12.54 12.82
CA LYS A 102 -11.73 -11.82 11.83
C LYS A 102 -12.35 -10.44 11.57
N MET A 103 -11.53 -9.40 11.59
CA MET A 103 -11.97 -8.03 11.28
C MET A 103 -11.30 -7.53 10.00
N THR A 104 -12.08 -6.90 9.12
CA THR A 104 -11.59 -6.05 8.04
C THR A 104 -12.32 -4.71 8.11
N LEU A 105 -11.61 -3.63 7.82
CA LEU A 105 -12.13 -2.27 7.81
C LEU A 105 -12.15 -1.79 6.36
N PRO A 106 -13.30 -1.68 5.66
CA PRO A 106 -13.33 -1.17 4.29
C PRO A 106 -12.98 0.33 4.23
N ASP A 107 -12.23 0.72 3.21
CA ASP A 107 -11.77 2.10 3.02
C ASP A 107 -12.49 2.81 1.87
N PHE A 108 -12.54 4.14 1.94
CA PHE A 108 -13.24 4.98 0.99
C PHE A 108 -12.54 6.32 0.78
N SER A 109 -11.97 6.49 -0.41
CA SER A 109 -11.35 7.75 -0.85
C SER A 109 -12.17 8.34 -2.00
N VAL A 110 -12.59 9.59 -1.86
CA VAL A 110 -13.57 10.21 -2.76
C VAL A 110 -13.16 11.64 -3.12
N GLN A 111 -13.13 11.93 -4.42
CA GLN A 111 -12.87 13.24 -5.01
C GLN A 111 -14.00 13.63 -6.00
N LEU A 112 -15.17 12.99 -5.86
CA LEU A 112 -16.39 13.31 -6.62
C LEU A 112 -16.79 14.78 -6.43
N MET A 113 -16.89 15.49 -7.54
CA MET A 113 -17.31 16.89 -7.59
C MET A 113 -18.83 17.03 -7.49
N ASN A 114 -19.55 15.95 -7.78
CA ASN A 114 -21.02 15.89 -7.77
C ASN A 114 -21.54 14.74 -6.89
N LYS A 115 -22.83 14.81 -6.54
CA LYS A 115 -23.52 13.71 -5.87
C LYS A 115 -23.80 12.57 -6.85
N TRP A 116 -23.19 11.42 -6.61
CA TRP A 116 -23.52 10.18 -7.32
C TRP A 116 -24.67 9.45 -6.61
N PHE A 117 -25.74 9.17 -7.35
CA PHE A 117 -26.87 8.31 -6.99
C PHE A 117 -26.82 7.04 -7.86
#